data_AF-A0A8T5W1J2-F1
#
_entry.id   AF-A0A8T5W1J2-F1
#
_cell.length_a   1.000
_cell.length_b   1.000
_cell.length_c   1.000
_cell.angle_alpha   90.00
_cell.angle_beta   90.00
_cell.angle_gamma   90.00
#
_symmetry.space_group_name_H-M   'P 1'
#
loop_
_entity.id
_entity.type
_entity.pdbx_description
1 polymer ?
#
loop_
_entity_poly.entity_id
_entity_poly.type
_entity_poly.pdbx_seq_one_letter_code
_entity_poly.pdbx_strand_id
1 'polypeptide(L)' 'INVQKLTVKAAIEKDKTSIFHALLLDPLTSATLTIDEIQRMLDEIFQLEKEYGYLEDFK' A
#
# COMPACT_ATOMS: atom_id res chain seq x y z
N ILE A 1 -1.12 -2.51 -15.33
CA ILE A 1 -2.49 -3.06 -15.21
C ILE A 1 -2.69 -3.83 -13.90
N ASN A 2 -1.79 -4.72 -13.47
CA ASN A 2 -1.99 -5.49 -12.24
C ASN A 2 -1.92 -4.65 -10.96
N VAL A 3 -0.99 -3.69 -10.88
CA VAL A 3 -0.87 -2.76 -9.73
C VAL A 3 -2.18 -2.03 -9.50
N GLN A 4 -2.72 -1.38 -10.54
CA GLN A 4 -3.95 -0.60 -10.43
C GLN A 4 -5.16 -1.47 -10.02
N LYS A 5 -5.26 -2.69 -10.56
CA LYS A 5 -6.33 -3.64 -10.18
C LYS A 5 -6.21 -4.08 -8.72
N LEU A 6 -5.00 -4.38 -8.26
CA LEU A 6 -4.73 -4.72 -6.86
C LEU A 6 -5.04 -3.55 -5.93
N THR A 7 -4.67 -2.32 -6.30
CA THR A 7 -4.97 -1.13 -5.51
C THR A 7 -6.48 -0.88 -5.41
N VAL A 8 -7.23 -1.01 -6.51
CA VAL A 8 -8.70 -0.87 -6.48
C VAL A 8 -9.33 -1.96 -5.62
N LYS A 9 -8.86 -3.20 -5.75
CA LYS A 9 -9.33 -4.31 -4.93
C LYS A 9 -9.04 -4.04 -3.44
N ALA A 10 -7.84 -3.60 -3.12
CA ALA A 10 -7.43 -3.25 -1.75
C ALA A 10 -8.29 -2.12 -1.17
N ALA A 11 -8.66 -1.13 -1.98
CA ALA A 11 -9.56 -0.05 -1.56
C ALA A 11 -10.99 -0.53 -1.25
N ILE A 12 -11.48 -1.52 -2.00
CA ILE A 12 -12.82 -2.10 -1.77
C ILE A 12 -12.80 -3.04 -0.55
N GLU A 13 -11.79 -3.90 -0.46
CA GLU A 13 -11.65 -4.90 0.61
C GLU A 13 -11.09 -4.32 1.90
N LYS A 14 -10.54 -3.10 1.82
CA LYS A 14 -9.85 -2.41 2.91
C LYS A 14 -8.71 -3.25 3.49
N ASP A 15 -7.96 -3.88 2.60
CA ASP A 15 -6.88 -4.82 2.92
C ASP A 15 -5.52 -4.18 2.64
N LYS A 16 -4.76 -3.93 3.69
CA LYS A 16 -3.40 -3.38 3.61
C LYS A 16 -2.43 -4.33 2.88
N THR A 17 -2.65 -5.65 2.97
CA THR A 17 -1.80 -6.67 2.33
C THR A 17 -1.84 -6.56 0.81
N SER A 18 -3.03 -6.33 0.25
CA SER A 18 -3.20 -6.11 -1.18
C SER A 18 -2.52 -4.84 -1.67
N ILE A 19 -2.43 -3.78 -0.85
CA ILE A 19 -1.63 -2.58 -1.17
C ILE A 19 -0.14 -2.92 -1.14
N PHE A 20 0.33 -3.66 -0.14
CA PHE A 20 1.72 -4.09 -0.07
C PHE A 20 2.15 -4.88 -1.32
N HIS A 21 1.33 -5.85 -1.75
CA HIS A 21 1.59 -6.58 -3.00
C HIS A 21 1.57 -5.68 -4.24
N ALA A 22 0.70 -4.66 -4.28
CA ALA A 22 0.69 -3.69 -5.36
C ALA A 22 2.02 -2.90 -5.43
N LEU A 23 2.56 -2.49 -4.26
CA LEU A 23 3.84 -1.80 -4.17
C LEU A 23 5.03 -2.70 -4.53
N LEU A 24 4.98 -4.01 -4.25
CA LEU A 24 6.02 -4.94 -4.71
C LEU A 24 6.02 -5.12 -6.24
N LEU A 25 4.87 -4.95 -6.88
CA LEU A 25 4.71 -5.09 -8.33
C LEU A 25 4.88 -3.79 -9.09
N ASP A 26 4.96 -2.66 -8.39
CA ASP A 26 5.16 -1.36 -9.01
C ASP A 26 6.63 -1.23 -9.50
N PRO A 27 6.86 -0.89 -10.79
CA PRO A 27 8.21 -0.85 -11.36
C PRO A 27 9.14 0.17 -10.69
N LEU A 28 8.62 1.25 -10.12
CA LEU A 28 9.43 2.29 -9.50
C LEU A 28 9.89 1.85 -8.11
N THR A 29 8.96 1.40 -7.27
CA THR A 29 9.27 0.94 -5.92
C THR A 29 10.14 -0.32 -5.95
N SER A 30 9.84 -1.30 -6.79
CA SER A 30 10.63 -2.54 -6.91
C SER A 30 12.06 -2.32 -7.43
N ALA A 31 12.29 -1.24 -8.18
CA ALA A 31 13.63 -0.87 -8.66
C ALA A 31 14.43 -0.02 -7.66
N THR A 32 13.74 0.67 -6.73
CA THR A 32 14.36 1.72 -5.89
C THR A 32 14.46 1.33 -4.42
N LEU A 33 13.55 0.48 -3.95
CA LEU A 33 13.40 0.16 -2.53
C LEU A 33 13.52 -1.35 -2.30
N THR A 34 14.10 -1.70 -1.15
CA THR A 34 14.03 -3.06 -0.60
C THR A 34 12.64 -3.36 -0.07
N ILE A 35 12.32 -4.66 0.09
CA ILE A 35 11.04 -5.10 0.64
C ILE A 35 10.78 -4.48 2.02
N ASP A 36 11.80 -4.41 2.88
CA ASP A 36 11.69 -3.82 4.22
C ASP A 36 11.42 -2.30 4.16
N GLU A 37 12.01 -1.59 3.20
CA GLU A 37 11.74 -0.16 2.99
C GLU A 37 10.32 0.08 2.47
N ILE A 38 9.83 -0.78 1.58
CA ILE A 38 8.45 -0.72 1.10
C ILE A 38 7.47 -0.94 2.26
N GLN A 39 7.76 -1.91 3.15
CA GLN A 39 6.93 -2.18 4.33
C GLN A 39 6.90 -0.97 5.28
N ARG A 40 8.08 -0.40 5.60
CA ARG A 40 8.17 0.79 6.48
C ARG A 40 7.45 1.99 5.88
N MET A 41 7.65 2.27 4.60
CA MET A 41 6.98 3.38 3.89
C MET A 41 5.47 3.19 3.91
N LEU A 42 4.98 1.97 3.68
CA LEU A 42 3.55 1.66 3.76
C LEU A 42 3.01 1.90 5.17
N ASP A 43 3.73 1.49 6.20
CA ASP A 43 3.34 1.69 7.60
C ASP A 43 3.26 3.18 7.95
N GLU A 44 4.24 3.98 7.53
CA GLU A 44 4.25 5.44 7.73
C GLU A 44 3.09 6.14 7.04
N ILE A 45 2.83 5.82 5.77
CA ILE A 45 1.69 6.37 5.01
C ILE A 45 0.39 6.02 5.72
N PHE A 46 0.18 4.75 6.08
CA PHE A 46 -1.04 4.33 6.76
C PHE A 46 -1.24 5.00 8.12
N GLN A 47 -0.16 5.23 8.85
CA GLN A 47 -0.22 5.94 10.13
C GLN A 47 -0.65 7.39 9.94
N LEU A 48 -0.06 8.08 8.95
CA LEU A 48 -0.39 9.47 8.62
C LEU A 48 -1.83 9.60 8.10
N GLU A 49 -2.22 8.76 7.14
CA GLU A 49 -3.57 8.79 6.57
C GLU A 49 -4.62 8.58 7.66
N LYS A 50 -4.40 7.62 8.59
CA LYS A 50 -5.28 7.41 9.75
C LYS A 50 -5.36 8.62 10.67
N GLU A 51 -4.24 9.33 10.88
CA GLU A 51 -4.21 10.57 11.67
C GLU A 51 -5.03 11.69 11.03
N TYR A 52 -5.02 11.78 9.70
CA TYR A 52 -5.83 12.73 8.92
C TYR A 52 -7.31 12.31 8.74
N GLY A 53 -7.70 11.15 9.27
CA GLY A 53 -9.06 10.61 9.17
C GLY A 53 -9.36 9.90 7.84
N TYR A 54 -8.32 9.58 7.06
CA TYR A 54 -8.41 8.76 5.86
C TYR A 54 -8.00 7.30 6.19
N LEU A 55 -8.54 6.33 5.45
CA LEU A 55 -8.18 4.90 5.59
C LEU A 55 -8.38 4.31 7.01
N GLU A 56 -9.25 4.90 7.84
CA GLU A 56 -9.54 4.44 9.21
C GLU A 56 -10.05 3.00 9.25
N ASP A 57 -10.74 2.62 8.19
CA ASP A 57 -11.46 1.38 7.97
C ASP A 57 -10.61 0.28 7.29
N PHE A 58 -9.34 0.59 6.98
CA PHE A 58 -8.37 -0.38 6.50
C PHE A 58 -7.79 -1.26 7.61
N LYS A 59 -7.82 -2.56 7.33
CA LYS A 59 -7.37 -3.66 8.17
C LYS A 59 -5.95 -4.09 7.79
#